data_AF-A0A358Q6I0-F1
#
_entry.id   AF-A0A358Q6I0-F1
#
_cell.length_a   1.000
_cell.length_b   1.000
_cell.length_c   1.000
_cell.angle_alpha   90.00
_cell.angle_beta   90.00
_cell.angle_gamma   90.00
#
_symmetry.space_group_name_H-M   'P 1'
#
loop_
_entity.id
_entity.type
_entity.pdbx_description
1 polymer ?
#
loop_
_entity_poly.entity_id
_entity_poly.type
_entity_poly.pdbx_seq_one_letter_code
_entity_poly.pdbx_strand_id
1 'polypeptide(L)'
;MERKLRYAWWVVLVGLVVVAIWKLFLPHGTSAYVQKTDVSREIVVYVTGAVEKPGLVRLEPDARVDDALKQVSLLPEANLESMNPAEKLKDGQKVTVPFKVVVPQAPAVSGTNNAGTASSASKAAAPIPVAIPVSDGKININTAGLAELDKLSGVGPALAERIIKYRTEHGPFARAEDLENVSGIGPKTYEKMASQVTVGP
;
A
#
# COMPACT_ATOMS: atom_id res chain seq x y z
N MET A 1 -15.81 54.35 -74.63
CA MET A 1 -14.76 53.51 -73.98
C MET A 1 -15.24 52.82 -72.70
N GLU A 2 -16.49 53.05 -72.26
CA GLU A 2 -17.01 52.66 -70.95
C GLU A 2 -17.26 51.15 -70.76
N ARG A 3 -17.57 50.41 -71.84
CA ARG A 3 -17.75 48.95 -71.75
C ARG A 3 -16.48 48.22 -71.33
N LYS A 4 -15.32 48.64 -71.83
CA LYS A 4 -14.01 48.05 -71.47
C LYS A 4 -13.64 48.33 -70.01
N LEU A 5 -14.03 49.51 -69.49
CA LEU A 5 -13.81 49.88 -68.10
C LEU A 5 -14.70 49.09 -67.14
N ARG A 6 -15.96 48.83 -67.53
CA ARG A 6 -16.88 47.97 -66.78
C ARG A 6 -16.42 46.51 -66.74
N TYR A 7 -15.87 45.98 -67.83
CA TYR A 7 -15.28 44.63 -67.86
C TYR A 7 -14.03 44.54 -66.99
N ALA A 8 -13.14 45.53 -67.02
CA ALA A 8 -11.97 45.57 -66.14
C ALA A 8 -12.39 45.55 -64.66
N TRP A 9 -13.42 46.30 -64.31
CA TRP A 9 -13.97 46.31 -62.95
C TRP A 9 -14.63 44.98 -62.56
N TRP A 10 -15.30 44.32 -63.51
CA TRP A 10 -15.92 43.01 -63.30
C TRP A 10 -14.87 41.90 -63.07
N VAL A 11 -13.74 41.95 -63.77
CA VAL A 11 -12.63 41.00 -63.57
C VAL A 11 -11.99 41.19 -62.20
N VAL A 12 -11.79 42.44 -61.75
CA VAL A 12 -11.29 42.74 -60.40
C VAL A 12 -12.26 42.26 -59.32
N LEU A 13 -13.57 42.47 -59.53
CA LEU A 13 -14.61 42.06 -58.60
C LEU A 13 -14.72 40.54 -58.49
N VAL A 14 -14.67 39.82 -59.61
CA VAL A 14 -14.63 38.35 -59.64
C VAL A 14 -13.35 37.83 -58.98
N GLY A 15 -12.19 38.45 -59.22
CA GLY A 15 -10.94 38.10 -58.55
C GLY A 15 -11.02 38.24 -57.03
N LEU A 16 -11.58 39.34 -56.52
CA LEU A 16 -11.80 39.55 -55.08
C LEU A 16 -12.77 38.54 -54.48
N VAL A 17 -13.85 38.19 -55.19
CA VAL A 17 -14.81 37.18 -54.74
C VAL A 17 -14.17 35.79 -54.70
N VAL A 18 -13.37 35.42 -55.70
CA VAL A 18 -12.62 34.15 -55.70
C VAL A 18 -11.61 34.11 -54.56
N VAL A 19 -10.89 35.19 -54.29
CA VAL A 19 -9.97 35.28 -53.15
C VAL A 19 -10.73 35.17 -51.82
N ALA A 20 -11.90 35.80 -51.69
CA ALA A 20 -12.73 35.73 -50.49
C ALA A 20 -13.31 34.33 -50.27
N ILE A 21 -13.78 33.66 -51.32
CA ILE A 21 -14.27 32.27 -51.28
C ILE A 21 -13.11 31.31 -50.97
N TRP A 22 -11.93 31.55 -51.54
CA TRP A 22 -10.72 30.80 -51.22
C TRP A 22 -10.34 30.99 -49.75
N LYS A 23 -10.43 32.22 -49.22
CA LYS A 23 -10.26 32.51 -47.78
C LYS A 23 -11.32 31.87 -46.88
N LEU A 24 -12.52 31.63 -47.39
CA LEU A 24 -13.62 30.96 -46.69
C LEU A 24 -13.46 29.43 -46.67
N PHE A 25 -12.77 28.87 -47.67
CA PHE A 25 -12.46 27.44 -47.80
C PHE A 25 -11.03 27.05 -47.43
N LEU A 26 -10.18 28.03 -47.06
CA LEU A 26 -8.95 27.73 -46.34
C LEU A 26 -9.39 27.08 -45.03
N PRO A 27 -9.02 25.81 -44.74
CA PRO A 27 -9.04 25.35 -43.38
C PRO A 27 -8.17 26.35 -42.63
N HIS A 28 -8.78 27.19 -41.80
CA HIS A 28 -8.05 27.67 -40.64
C HIS A 28 -7.50 26.38 -40.06
N GLY A 29 -6.18 26.19 -40.11
CA GLY A 29 -5.54 25.18 -39.31
C GLY A 29 -6.07 25.50 -37.92
N THR A 30 -7.10 24.76 -37.51
CA THR A 30 -7.57 24.71 -36.15
C THR A 30 -6.26 24.47 -35.45
N SER A 31 -5.80 25.50 -34.73
CA SER A 31 -4.70 25.32 -33.82
C SER A 31 -5.19 24.13 -33.03
N ALA A 32 -4.60 22.96 -33.29
CA ALA A 32 -4.68 21.89 -32.36
C ALA A 32 -3.99 22.54 -31.16
N TYR A 33 -4.80 23.17 -30.31
CA TYR A 33 -4.78 22.82 -28.92
C TYR A 33 -4.82 21.29 -28.94
N VAL A 34 -3.64 20.70 -29.13
CA VAL A 34 -3.14 19.71 -28.22
C VAL A 34 -3.39 20.37 -26.87
N GLN A 35 -4.62 20.24 -26.37
CA GLN A 35 -4.82 19.94 -24.98
C GLN A 35 -3.90 18.74 -24.82
N LYS A 36 -2.64 19.02 -24.49
CA LYS A 36 -1.89 18.14 -23.64
C LYS A 36 -2.81 18.11 -22.44
N THR A 37 -3.72 17.14 -22.44
CA THR A 37 -4.31 16.62 -21.24
C THR A 37 -3.12 16.01 -20.50
N ASP A 38 -2.25 16.90 -20.03
CA ASP A 38 -1.56 16.83 -18.77
C ASP A 38 -2.70 16.89 -17.74
N VAL A 39 -3.55 15.87 -17.75
CA VAL A 39 -4.06 15.39 -16.50
C VAL A 39 -2.84 14.70 -15.88
N SER A 40 -1.96 15.54 -15.32
CA SER A 40 -1.21 15.25 -14.12
C SER A 40 -2.24 14.78 -13.09
N ARG A 41 -2.72 13.54 -13.26
CA ARG A 41 -3.66 12.93 -12.34
C ARG A 41 -2.82 12.68 -11.10
N GLU A 42 -2.85 13.65 -10.19
CA GLU A 42 -2.32 13.44 -8.87
C GLU A 42 -2.92 12.13 -8.34
N ILE A 43 -2.07 11.26 -7.85
CA ILE A 43 -2.50 10.06 -7.16
C ILE A 43 -2.64 10.39 -5.69
N VAL A 44 -3.68 9.86 -5.06
CA VAL A 44 -3.91 10.00 -3.62
C VAL A 44 -3.61 8.66 -2.97
N VAL A 45 -2.67 8.65 -2.03
CA VAL A 45 -2.31 7.46 -1.25
C VAL A 45 -2.56 7.69 0.23
N TYR A 46 -2.88 6.62 0.96
CA TYR A 46 -3.05 6.68 2.41
C TYR A 46 -1.80 6.15 3.11
N VAL A 47 -1.10 7.01 3.87
CA VAL A 47 0.12 6.66 4.60
C VAL A 47 -0.21 6.46 6.08
N THR A 48 0.22 5.33 6.65
CA THR A 48 -0.08 4.92 8.03
C THR A 48 1.09 4.14 8.66
N GLY A 49 1.05 3.90 9.98
CA GLY A 49 2.05 3.11 10.70
C GLY A 49 2.98 4.00 11.53
N ALA A 50 4.29 3.81 11.39
CA ALA A 50 5.33 4.55 12.11
C ALA A 50 5.53 5.99 11.57
N VAL A 51 4.44 6.77 11.54
CA VAL A 51 4.39 8.16 11.09
C VAL A 51 3.67 9.01 12.14
N GLU A 52 4.09 10.24 12.36
CA GLU A 52 3.52 11.11 13.40
C GLU A 52 2.04 11.44 13.12
N LYS A 53 1.70 11.63 11.84
CA LYS A 53 0.35 12.01 11.39
C LYS A 53 -0.05 11.16 10.19
N PRO A 54 -0.72 10.01 10.41
CA PRO A 54 -1.31 9.22 9.34
C PRO A 54 -2.32 10.05 8.54
N GLY A 55 -2.39 9.83 7.22
CA GLY A 55 -3.26 10.65 6.38
C GLY A 55 -3.12 10.39 4.89
N LEU A 56 -3.91 11.14 4.12
CA LEU A 56 -3.89 11.13 2.67
C LEU A 56 -2.78 12.06 2.16
N VAL A 57 -2.02 11.57 1.17
CA VAL A 57 -0.89 12.25 0.54
C VAL A 57 -1.15 12.32 -0.96
N ARG A 58 -0.91 13.49 -1.56
CA ARG A 58 -1.13 13.76 -2.99
C ARG A 58 0.22 13.81 -3.71
N LEU A 59 0.37 12.99 -4.74
CA LEU A 59 1.64 12.78 -5.43
C LEU A 59 1.46 12.88 -6.94
N GLU A 60 2.55 13.12 -7.66
CA GLU A 60 2.54 13.09 -9.12
C GLU A 60 2.19 11.68 -9.66
N PRO A 61 1.68 11.59 -10.91
CA PRO A 61 1.58 10.31 -11.60
C PRO A 61 2.92 9.56 -11.57
N ASP A 62 2.88 8.25 -11.38
CA ASP A 62 4.07 7.37 -11.28
C ASP A 62 5.01 7.61 -10.09
N ALA A 63 4.60 8.41 -9.09
CA ALA A 63 5.35 8.59 -7.85
C ALA A 63 5.69 7.26 -7.17
N ARG A 64 6.79 7.25 -6.42
CA ARG A 64 7.28 6.06 -5.70
C ARG A 64 7.02 6.20 -4.20
N VAL A 65 7.19 5.09 -3.48
CA VAL A 65 7.08 5.05 -2.01
C VAL A 65 7.94 6.14 -1.36
N ASP A 66 9.17 6.35 -1.83
CA ASP A 66 10.06 7.41 -1.33
C ASP A 66 9.45 8.82 -1.43
N ASP A 67 8.71 9.11 -2.51
CA ASP A 67 8.08 10.41 -2.72
C ASP A 67 6.94 10.64 -1.72
N ALA A 68 6.20 9.58 -1.37
CA ALA A 68 5.19 9.64 -0.31
C ALA A 68 5.81 9.86 1.07
N LEU A 69 6.93 9.20 1.36
CA LEU A 69 7.61 9.28 2.65
C LEU A 69 8.20 10.68 2.93
N LYS A 70 8.60 11.42 1.88
CA LYS A 70 9.08 12.81 2.01
C LYS A 70 7.97 13.80 2.39
N GLN A 71 6.71 13.47 2.11
CA GLN A 71 5.57 14.35 2.41
C GLN A 71 4.98 14.12 3.81
N VAL A 72 5.46 13.13 4.56
CA VAL A 72 4.99 12.80 5.92
C VAL A 72 6.12 12.90 6.94
N SER A 73 5.78 13.21 8.19
CA SER A 73 6.74 13.13 9.30
C SER A 73 6.83 11.69 9.81
N LEU A 74 8.01 11.07 9.70
CA LEU A 74 8.28 9.72 10.18
C LEU A 74 8.64 9.74 11.67
N LEU A 75 8.25 8.69 12.40
CA LEU A 75 8.69 8.50 13.78
C LEU A 75 10.15 7.99 13.84
N PRO A 76 10.92 8.26 14.91
CA PRO A 76 12.29 7.74 15.08
C PRO A 76 12.37 6.21 15.02
N GLU A 77 11.32 5.55 15.46
CA GLU A 77 11.13 4.11 15.42
C GLU A 77 10.61 3.60 14.06
N ALA A 78 10.58 4.40 12.99
CA ALA A 78 10.21 3.91 11.66
C ALA A 78 11.29 2.99 11.06
N ASN A 79 10.88 1.85 10.50
CA ASN A 79 11.75 0.89 9.83
C ASN A 79 11.60 0.96 8.31
N LEU A 80 12.46 1.75 7.66
CA LEU A 80 12.46 1.88 6.21
C LEU A 80 13.20 0.75 5.50
N GLU A 81 14.11 0.04 6.18
CA GLU A 81 14.94 -1.03 5.61
C GLU A 81 14.11 -2.20 5.08
N SER A 82 12.95 -2.45 5.70
CA SER A 82 12.02 -3.49 5.27
C SER A 82 11.09 -3.07 4.13
N MET A 83 11.11 -1.80 3.73
CA MET A 83 10.28 -1.28 2.64
C MET A 83 11.10 -1.20 1.35
N ASN A 84 10.41 -1.21 0.20
CA ASN A 84 11.01 -0.91 -1.09
C ASN A 84 10.72 0.56 -1.46
N PRO A 85 11.65 1.51 -1.26
CA PRO A 85 11.40 2.93 -1.52
C PRO A 85 11.15 3.21 -3.01
N ALA A 86 11.65 2.33 -3.89
CA ALA A 86 11.51 2.46 -5.33
C ALA A 86 10.19 1.87 -5.85
N GLU A 87 9.34 1.29 -5.03
CA GLU A 87 8.05 0.77 -5.50
C GLU A 87 7.17 1.90 -6.07
N LYS A 88 6.61 1.68 -7.26
CA LYS A 88 5.66 2.62 -7.87
C LYS A 88 4.32 2.58 -7.14
N LEU A 89 3.79 3.75 -6.87
CA LEU A 89 2.50 3.92 -6.22
C LEU A 89 1.37 4.01 -7.25
N LYS A 90 0.20 3.54 -6.83
CA LYS A 90 -1.07 3.65 -7.55
C LYS A 90 -2.03 4.53 -6.78
N ASP A 91 -2.94 5.17 -7.50
CA ASP A 91 -4.03 5.92 -6.87
C ASP A 91 -4.86 5.01 -5.94
N GLY A 92 -5.20 5.53 -4.77
CA GLY A 92 -5.87 4.80 -3.69
C GLY A 92 -4.99 3.79 -2.93
N GLN A 93 -3.69 3.69 -3.22
CA GLN A 93 -2.81 2.75 -2.54
C GLN A 93 -2.61 3.13 -1.06
N LYS A 94 -2.60 2.11 -0.18
CA LYS A 94 -2.21 2.28 1.22
C LYS A 94 -0.75 1.90 1.41
N VAL A 95 0.02 2.80 2.02
CA VAL A 95 1.43 2.61 2.36
C VAL A 95 1.54 2.52 3.88
N THR A 96 1.95 1.35 4.38
CA THR A 96 2.17 1.13 5.82
C THR A 96 3.66 1.18 6.13
N VAL A 97 4.07 2.14 6.97
CA VAL A 97 5.44 2.25 7.48
C VAL A 97 5.58 1.34 8.71
N PRO A 98 6.41 0.29 8.68
CA PRO A 98 6.56 -0.60 9.82
C PRO A 98 7.42 0.05 10.92
N PHE A 99 7.23 -0.42 12.16
CA PHE A 99 8.05 -0.01 13.31
C PHE A 99 9.34 -0.84 13.37
N LYS A 100 10.42 -0.24 13.88
CA LYS A 100 11.65 -0.93 14.27
C LYS A 100 11.29 -1.86 15.42
N VAL A 101 11.61 -3.13 15.28
CA VAL A 101 11.49 -4.08 16.38
C VAL A 101 12.64 -3.79 17.35
N VAL A 102 12.39 -2.92 18.33
CA VAL A 102 13.32 -2.75 19.45
C VAL A 102 13.10 -3.93 20.38
N VAL A 103 13.85 -5.00 20.16
CA VAL A 103 13.97 -6.06 21.16
C VAL A 103 14.65 -5.41 22.38
N PRO A 104 14.07 -5.43 23.58
CA PRO A 104 14.76 -4.97 24.78
C PRO A 104 16.04 -5.77 24.92
N GLN A 105 17.17 -5.17 24.58
CA GLN A 105 18.47 -5.79 24.77
C GLN A 105 18.73 -5.77 26.28
N ALA A 106 18.55 -6.92 26.93
CA ALA A 106 19.08 -7.13 28.27
C ALA A 106 20.57 -6.78 28.28
N PRO A 107 21.10 -6.16 29.36
CA PRO A 107 22.48 -5.70 29.40
C PRO A 107 23.43 -6.86 29.12
N ALA A 108 24.24 -6.72 28.05
CA ALA A 108 25.22 -7.72 27.66
C ALA A 108 26.35 -7.75 28.70
N VAL A 109 26.49 -8.88 29.38
CA VAL A 109 27.70 -9.24 30.12
C VAL A 109 28.84 -9.39 29.10
N SER A 110 29.88 -8.59 29.23
CA SER A 110 31.09 -8.67 28.42
C SER A 110 31.86 -9.95 28.77
N GLY A 111 31.72 -10.98 27.94
CA GLY A 111 32.60 -12.15 27.93
C GLY A 111 33.56 -12.07 26.75
N THR A 112 34.81 -11.72 27.03
CA THR A 112 35.95 -11.88 26.12
C THR A 112 36.11 -13.35 25.75
N ASN A 113 36.26 -13.68 24.47
CA ASN A 113 37.13 -14.77 23.98
C ASN A 113 37.40 -14.61 22.49
N ASN A 114 38.68 -14.69 22.14
CA ASN A 114 39.25 -14.57 20.81
C ASN A 114 39.56 -15.97 20.23
N ALA A 115 39.72 -16.00 18.90
CA ALA A 115 40.33 -17.06 18.06
C ALA A 115 39.42 -18.17 17.48
N GLY A 116 39.43 -18.28 16.14
CA GLY A 116 39.03 -19.49 15.42
C GLY A 116 38.52 -19.27 13.99
N THR A 117 39.43 -19.15 13.03
CA THR A 117 39.24 -19.18 11.57
C THR A 117 38.64 -20.50 11.05
N ALA A 118 37.71 -20.46 10.09
CA ALA A 118 37.80 -21.10 8.76
C ALA A 118 36.46 -21.18 8.00
N SER A 119 36.58 -20.95 6.70
CA SER A 119 35.59 -21.01 5.63
C SER A 119 35.10 -22.42 5.31
N SER A 120 33.83 -22.55 4.87
CA SER A 120 33.40 -23.13 3.58
C SER A 120 32.11 -23.97 3.63
N ALA A 121 31.12 -23.48 2.88
CA ALA A 121 30.17 -24.17 1.99
C ALA A 121 29.49 -25.51 2.41
N SER A 122 28.15 -25.47 2.50
CA SER A 122 27.21 -26.07 1.52
C SER A 122 26.00 -26.80 2.16
N LYS A 123 24.82 -26.49 1.59
CA LYS A 123 23.68 -27.40 1.34
C LYS A 123 22.55 -27.51 2.39
N ALA A 124 21.36 -27.08 1.92
CA ALA A 124 19.99 -27.49 2.27
C ALA A 124 19.44 -27.15 3.67
N ALA A 125 18.48 -26.22 3.72
CA ALA A 125 17.42 -26.22 4.76
C ALA A 125 16.21 -25.36 4.31
N ALA A 126 15.08 -26.02 4.06
CA ALA A 126 13.78 -25.43 4.35
C ALA A 126 13.51 -25.57 5.87
N PRO A 127 12.46 -24.92 6.37
CA PRO A 127 12.46 -23.64 7.05
C PRO A 127 12.85 -23.76 8.54
N ILE A 128 13.42 -22.70 9.13
CA ILE A 128 13.58 -22.61 10.60
C ILE A 128 12.80 -21.38 11.08
N PRO A 129 11.89 -21.54 12.05
CA PRO A 129 10.92 -20.53 12.44
C PRO A 129 11.61 -19.42 13.22
N VAL A 130 11.38 -18.17 12.81
CA VAL A 130 11.77 -17.01 13.59
C VAL A 130 10.82 -16.90 14.78
N ALA A 131 11.32 -17.23 15.96
CA ALA A 131 10.63 -17.04 17.23
C ALA A 131 10.46 -15.53 17.49
N ILE A 132 9.21 -15.09 17.37
CA ILE A 132 8.66 -13.79 17.77
C ILE A 132 8.55 -13.77 19.31
N PRO A 133 8.72 -12.62 19.97
CA PRO A 133 9.05 -12.54 21.39
C PRO A 133 7.97 -13.11 22.29
N VAL A 134 8.43 -13.67 23.41
CA VAL A 134 7.65 -14.22 24.51
C VAL A 134 6.69 -13.20 25.10
N SER A 135 5.47 -13.16 24.55
CA SER A 135 4.26 -12.83 25.32
C SER A 135 3.74 -14.14 25.90
N ASP A 136 4.28 -14.57 27.05
CA ASP A 136 3.75 -15.67 27.88
C ASP A 136 3.42 -17.02 27.19
N GLY A 137 3.89 -17.26 25.95
CA GLY A 137 3.47 -18.41 25.14
C GLY A 137 2.00 -18.37 24.67
N LYS A 138 1.32 -17.22 24.79
CA LYS A 138 -0.11 -17.07 24.44
C LYS A 138 -0.30 -16.34 23.11
N ILE A 139 -1.29 -16.79 22.35
CA ILE A 139 -1.67 -16.30 21.03
C ILE A 139 -2.78 -15.26 21.19
N ASN A 140 -2.56 -14.06 20.65
CA ASN A 140 -3.57 -12.99 20.67
C ASN A 140 -4.63 -13.23 19.59
N ILE A 141 -5.87 -13.50 19.98
CA ILE A 141 -6.95 -13.87 19.05
C ILE A 141 -7.41 -12.73 18.13
N ASN A 142 -7.17 -11.48 18.52
CA ASN A 142 -7.55 -10.31 17.72
C ASN A 142 -6.55 -10.01 16.61
N THR A 143 -5.28 -10.37 16.80
CA THR A 143 -4.20 -10.05 15.85
C THR A 143 -3.63 -11.29 15.16
N ALA A 144 -3.82 -12.48 15.72
CA ALA A 144 -3.24 -13.71 15.20
C ALA A 144 -3.70 -14.00 13.75
N GLY A 145 -2.74 -14.47 12.96
CA GLY A 145 -2.97 -14.98 11.61
C GLY A 145 -3.48 -16.42 11.61
N LEU A 146 -3.85 -16.91 10.43
CA LEU A 146 -4.41 -18.25 10.26
C LEU A 146 -3.49 -19.35 10.83
N ALA A 147 -2.21 -19.30 10.48
CA ALA A 147 -1.20 -20.28 10.91
C ALA A 147 -0.85 -20.18 12.41
N GLU A 148 -1.20 -19.09 13.08
CA GLU A 148 -0.99 -18.93 14.52
C GLU A 148 -2.19 -19.46 15.30
N LEU A 149 -3.41 -19.16 14.82
CA LEU A 149 -4.64 -19.72 15.38
C LEU A 149 -4.68 -21.25 15.25
N ASP A 150 -4.18 -21.81 14.14
CA ASP A 150 -4.07 -23.26 13.92
C ASP A 150 -3.15 -23.99 14.93
N LYS A 151 -2.31 -23.25 15.68
CA LYS A 151 -1.47 -23.83 16.74
C LYS A 151 -2.22 -24.06 18.05
N LEU A 152 -3.44 -23.53 18.18
CA LEU A 152 -4.26 -23.66 19.38
C LEU A 152 -4.83 -25.09 19.50
N SER A 153 -4.81 -25.64 20.71
CA SER A 153 -5.30 -26.98 20.97
C SER A 153 -6.81 -27.09 20.65
N GLY A 154 -7.14 -27.87 19.62
CA GLY A 154 -8.53 -28.05 19.17
C GLY A 154 -9.00 -27.03 18.14
N VAL A 155 -8.12 -26.13 17.66
CA VAL A 155 -8.35 -25.26 16.51
C VAL A 155 -7.60 -25.86 15.32
N GLY A 156 -8.33 -26.20 14.27
CA GLY A 156 -7.75 -26.53 12.97
C GLY A 156 -7.96 -25.41 11.95
N PRO A 157 -7.53 -25.58 10.69
CA PRO A 157 -7.57 -24.52 9.68
C PRO A 157 -8.98 -23.94 9.48
N ALA A 158 -9.99 -24.82 9.43
CA ALA A 158 -11.39 -24.41 9.27
C ALA A 158 -11.95 -23.66 10.50
N LEU A 159 -11.47 -23.94 11.71
CA LEU A 159 -11.85 -23.20 12.91
C LEU A 159 -11.15 -21.84 12.94
N ALA A 160 -9.85 -21.81 12.61
CA ALA A 160 -9.05 -20.59 12.54
C ALA A 160 -9.65 -19.59 11.53
N GLU A 161 -10.06 -20.05 10.35
CA GLU A 161 -10.79 -19.21 9.38
C GLU A 161 -12.08 -18.64 9.95
N ARG A 162 -12.85 -19.44 10.70
CA ARG A 162 -14.09 -18.98 11.34
C ARG A 162 -13.85 -17.95 12.42
N ILE A 163 -12.77 -18.04 13.19
CA ILE A 163 -12.37 -17.03 14.19
C ILE A 163 -12.07 -15.70 13.48
N ILE A 164 -11.29 -15.74 12.39
CA ILE A 164 -10.95 -14.55 11.60
C ILE A 164 -12.21 -13.94 10.98
N LYS A 165 -13.09 -14.77 10.42
CA LYS A 165 -14.37 -14.32 9.86
C LYS A 165 -15.23 -13.67 10.93
N TYR A 166 -15.38 -14.31 12.09
CA TYR A 166 -16.17 -13.79 13.21
C TYR A 166 -15.68 -12.40 13.64
N ARG A 167 -14.36 -12.21 13.85
CA ARG A 167 -13.83 -10.88 14.23
C ARG A 167 -13.96 -9.82 13.14
N THR A 168 -14.08 -10.25 11.88
CA THR A 168 -14.30 -9.34 10.74
C THR A 168 -15.76 -8.89 10.65
N GLU A 169 -16.70 -9.79 10.96
CA GLU A 169 -18.15 -9.51 10.87
C GLU A 169 -18.72 -8.88 12.15
N HIS A 170 -18.25 -9.29 13.32
CA HIS A 170 -18.76 -8.87 14.63
C HIS A 170 -17.85 -7.87 15.35
N GLY A 171 -16.65 -7.61 14.81
CA GLY A 171 -15.62 -6.80 15.47
C GLY A 171 -14.71 -7.63 16.39
N PRO A 172 -13.69 -6.99 17.00
CA PRO A 172 -12.71 -7.67 17.84
C PRO A 172 -13.35 -8.32 19.07
N PHE A 173 -12.76 -9.43 19.54
CA PHE A 173 -13.15 -10.09 20.78
C PHE A 173 -12.76 -9.22 21.97
N ALA A 174 -13.69 -9.00 22.90
CA ALA A 174 -13.44 -8.22 24.11
C ALA A 174 -12.73 -9.06 25.18
N ARG A 175 -13.05 -10.36 25.24
CA ARG A 175 -12.46 -11.34 26.15
C ARG A 175 -12.18 -12.66 25.43
N ALA A 176 -11.30 -13.49 25.99
CA ALA A 176 -10.93 -14.76 25.36
C ALA A 176 -12.13 -15.74 25.30
N GLU A 177 -13.04 -15.67 26.27
CA GLU A 177 -14.25 -16.48 26.35
C GLU A 177 -15.23 -16.19 25.20
N ASP A 178 -15.13 -15.01 24.56
CA ASP A 178 -16.00 -14.66 23.44
C ASP A 178 -15.77 -15.57 22.21
N LEU A 179 -14.69 -16.35 22.19
CA LEU A 179 -14.45 -17.42 21.21
C LEU A 179 -15.58 -18.46 21.19
N GLU A 180 -16.28 -18.69 22.30
CA GLU A 180 -17.42 -19.62 22.36
C GLU A 180 -18.59 -19.19 21.46
N ASN A 181 -18.64 -17.91 21.06
CA ASN A 181 -19.64 -17.42 20.11
C ASN A 181 -19.32 -17.83 18.66
N VAL A 182 -18.09 -18.30 18.40
CA VAL A 182 -17.69 -18.78 17.08
C VAL A 182 -18.27 -20.17 16.86
N SER A 183 -19.03 -20.33 15.77
CA SER A 183 -19.59 -21.62 15.39
C SER A 183 -18.52 -22.72 15.37
N GLY A 184 -18.74 -23.79 16.15
CA GLY A 184 -17.81 -24.92 16.27
C GLY A 184 -16.79 -24.82 17.40
N ILE A 185 -16.75 -23.71 18.14
CA ILE A 185 -16.02 -23.59 19.40
C ILE A 185 -17.04 -23.73 20.53
N GLY A 186 -17.09 -24.91 21.14
CA GLY A 186 -17.88 -25.14 22.35
C GLY A 186 -17.01 -25.02 23.61
N PRO A 187 -17.62 -25.09 24.81
CA PRO A 187 -16.92 -24.96 26.09
C PRO A 187 -15.73 -25.93 26.21
N LYS A 188 -15.93 -27.18 25.78
CA LYS A 188 -14.87 -28.23 25.78
C LYS A 188 -13.70 -27.93 24.85
N THR A 189 -13.94 -27.20 23.76
CA THR A 189 -12.89 -26.81 22.83
C THR A 189 -12.17 -25.59 23.37
N TYR A 190 -12.91 -24.61 23.90
CA TYR A 190 -12.35 -23.42 24.53
C TYR A 190 -11.45 -23.78 25.72
N GLU A 191 -11.89 -24.63 26.64
CA GLU A 191 -11.09 -25.07 27.80
C GLU A 191 -9.69 -25.61 27.43
N LYS A 192 -9.58 -26.28 26.28
CA LYS A 192 -8.30 -26.84 25.79
C LYS A 192 -7.32 -25.76 25.33
N MET A 193 -7.83 -24.64 24.82
CA MET A 193 -7.02 -23.55 24.30
C MET A 193 -6.97 -22.32 25.21
N ALA A 194 -7.82 -22.24 26.24
CA ALA A 194 -7.97 -21.09 27.13
C ALA A 194 -6.64 -20.63 27.76
N SER A 195 -5.76 -21.58 28.09
CA SER A 195 -4.42 -21.28 28.63
C SER A 195 -3.45 -20.71 27.58
N GLN A 196 -3.74 -20.89 26.29
CA GLN A 196 -2.93 -20.49 25.15
C GLN A 196 -3.45 -19.22 24.47
N VAL A 197 -4.63 -18.71 24.81
CA VAL A 197 -5.18 -17.50 24.18
C VAL A 197 -5.06 -16.28 25.08
N THR A 198 -4.95 -15.12 24.45
CA THR A 198 -5.03 -13.82 25.10
C THR A 198 -5.81 -12.84 24.23
N VAL A 199 -6.35 -11.80 24.86
CA VAL A 199 -6.88 -10.61 24.20
C VAL A 199 -5.93 -9.46 24.50
N GLY A 200 -5.20 -9.00 23.49
CA GLY A 200 -4.37 -7.80 23.57
C GLY A 200 -4.99 -6.64 22.79
N PRO A 201 -4.58 -5.39 23.06
CA PRO A 201 -5.01 -4.22 22.30
C PRO A 201 -4.65 -4.31 20.81
#